data_AF-A0A2E2TYX6-F1
#
_entry.id   AF-A0A2E2TYX6-F1
#
_cell.length_a   1.000
_cell.length_b   1.000
_cell.length_c   1.000
_cell.angle_alpha   90.00
_cell.angle_beta   90.00
_cell.angle_gamma   90.00
#
_symmetry.space_group_name_H-M   'P 1'
#
loop_
_entity.id
_entity.type
_entity.pdbx_description
1 polymer ?
#
loop_
_entity_poly.entity_id
_entity_poly.type
_entity_poly.pdbx_seq_one_letter_code
_entity_poly.pdbx_strand_id
1 'polypeptide(L)'
;MPLKQVCHRTKILFSVLFPVMLVCWNQGFDLGAFGSVLYRSAISAWVFVASIFVGLLYVSIVEKADVQKRSFVILAVPVLWPLIDYFDSRFHNEYIHYFVLFDYFIVLLGLMYALYIFLKLIKADLFEPLTFGNRAFIVLIAIVFSLVGFFAGRNNHLFLECAHFELSGDYIPSNCRAEMAVSNTDKRLSTPLKDTKILP
;
A
#
# COMPACT_ATOMS: atom_id res chain seq x y z
N MET A 1 26.47 16.54 22.61
CA MET A 1 25.33 16.02 23.40
C MET A 1 25.26 14.51 23.23
N PRO A 2 25.45 13.69 24.28
CA PRO A 2 25.44 12.25 24.11
C PRO A 2 24.00 11.75 23.95
N LEU A 3 23.70 11.09 22.82
CA LEU A 3 22.46 10.34 22.52
C LEU A 3 22.19 9.14 23.47
N LYS A 4 22.81 9.14 24.65
CA LYS A 4 22.95 7.98 25.54
C LYS A 4 21.84 7.94 26.59
N GLN A 5 20.59 8.12 26.15
CA GLN A 5 19.37 7.68 26.85
C GLN A 5 18.13 8.02 26.02
N VAL A 6 18.11 7.58 24.75
CA VAL A 6 16.81 7.43 24.07
C VAL A 6 16.06 6.35 24.84
N CYS A 7 15.08 6.78 25.65
CA CYS A 7 14.26 5.94 26.51
C CYS A 7 13.78 4.71 25.72
N HIS A 8 13.77 3.54 26.36
CA HIS A 8 13.33 2.27 25.76
C HIS A 8 12.04 2.47 24.94
N ARG A 9 11.06 3.17 25.52
CA ARG A 9 9.78 3.57 24.89
C ARG A 9 9.91 4.29 23.56
N THR A 10 10.85 5.21 23.42
CA THR A 10 11.04 5.98 22.17
C THR A 10 11.52 5.05 21.05
N LYS A 11 12.42 4.10 21.34
CA LYS A 11 12.88 3.12 20.34
C LYS A 11 11.73 2.24 19.83
N ILE A 12 10.82 1.84 20.72
CA ILE A 12 9.61 1.07 20.36
C ILE A 12 8.73 1.88 19.42
N LEU A 13 8.44 3.13 19.81
CA LEU A 13 7.60 4.03 19.05
C LEU A 13 8.15 4.21 17.63
N PHE A 14 9.45 4.46 17.46
CA PHE A 14 10.06 4.59 16.14
C PHE A 14 10.06 3.28 15.34
N SER A 15 10.27 2.12 15.99
CA SER A 15 10.24 0.81 15.31
C SER A 15 8.87 0.45 14.75
N VAL A 16 7.79 0.97 15.35
CA VAL A 16 6.41 0.80 14.87
C VAL A 16 6.04 1.90 13.86
N LEU A 17 6.39 3.15 14.16
CA LEU A 17 6.01 4.30 13.35
C LEU A 17 6.60 4.24 11.95
N PHE A 18 7.86 3.85 11.81
CA PHE A 18 8.52 3.81 10.50
C PHE A 18 7.78 2.90 9.49
N PRO A 19 7.52 1.62 9.77
CA PRO A 19 6.79 0.77 8.84
C PRO A 19 5.34 1.23 8.63
N VAL A 20 4.67 1.74 9.68
CA VAL A 20 3.31 2.31 9.56
C VAL A 20 3.31 3.47 8.57
N MET A 21 4.22 4.44 8.74
CA MET A 21 4.32 5.62 7.89
C MET A 21 4.60 5.25 6.44
N LEU A 22 5.52 4.32 6.19
CA LEU A 22 5.90 3.90 4.85
C LEU A 22 4.74 3.24 4.11
N VAL A 23 4.01 2.37 4.79
CA VAL A 23 2.79 1.76 4.27
C VAL A 23 1.72 2.82 4.01
N CYS A 24 1.41 3.65 5.00
CA CYS A 24 0.34 4.64 4.90
C CYS A 24 0.60 5.69 3.83
N TRP A 25 1.85 6.11 3.67
CA TRP A 25 2.28 7.01 2.60
C TRP A 25 2.01 6.42 1.22
N ASN A 26 2.50 5.19 0.96
CA ASN A 26 2.33 4.54 -0.34
C ASN A 26 0.86 4.32 -0.68
N GLN A 27 0.08 3.82 0.28
CA GLN A 27 -1.36 3.62 0.09
C GLN A 27 -2.09 4.94 -0.22
N GLY A 28 -1.76 6.01 0.50
CA GLY A 28 -2.30 7.34 0.23
C GLY A 28 -1.92 7.84 -1.16
N PHE A 29 -0.63 7.76 -1.50
CA PHE A 29 -0.10 8.19 -2.79
C PHE A 29 -0.75 7.46 -3.96
N ASP A 30 -0.84 6.13 -3.90
CA ASP A 30 -1.47 5.31 -4.94
C ASP A 30 -2.93 5.76 -5.16
N LEU A 31 -3.68 5.91 -4.07
CA LEU A 31 -5.07 6.36 -4.12
C LEU A 31 -5.20 7.78 -4.73
N GLY A 32 -4.27 8.67 -4.42
CA GLY A 32 -4.25 10.03 -4.95
C GLY A 32 -3.87 10.12 -6.42
N ALA A 33 -2.91 9.30 -6.86
CA ALA A 33 -2.39 9.32 -8.23
C ALA A 33 -3.29 8.57 -9.21
N PHE A 34 -3.82 7.42 -8.80
CA PHE A 34 -4.56 6.51 -9.69
C PHE A 34 -6.07 6.48 -9.43
N GLY A 35 -6.53 7.06 -8.32
CA GLY A 35 -7.94 6.96 -7.90
C GLY A 35 -8.34 5.56 -7.43
N SER A 36 -7.39 4.63 -7.33
CA SER A 36 -7.58 3.26 -6.90
C SER A 36 -6.33 2.75 -6.19
N VAL A 37 -6.49 1.69 -5.40
CA VAL A 37 -5.35 0.98 -4.78
C VAL A 37 -4.74 0.08 -5.84
N LEU A 38 -3.45 0.25 -6.13
CA LEU A 38 -2.77 -0.60 -7.10
C LEU A 38 -2.81 -2.06 -6.65
N TYR A 39 -3.14 -2.95 -7.59
CA TYR A 39 -3.18 -4.39 -7.38
C TYR A 39 -1.90 -4.94 -6.73
N ARG A 40 -0.73 -4.44 -7.14
CA ARG A 40 0.57 -4.85 -6.58
C ARG A 40 0.69 -4.55 -5.08
N SER A 41 0.29 -3.35 -4.68
CA SER A 41 0.29 -2.90 -3.28
C SER A 41 -0.74 -3.68 -2.46
N ALA A 42 -1.95 -3.89 -3.01
CA ALA A 42 -3.02 -4.65 -2.36
C ALA A 42 -2.64 -6.12 -2.13
N ILE A 43 -2.09 -6.80 -3.14
CA ILE A 43 -1.66 -8.21 -3.01
C ILE A 43 -0.50 -8.33 -2.02
N SER A 44 0.45 -7.40 -2.03
CA SER A 44 1.57 -7.43 -1.08
C SER A 44 1.07 -7.26 0.37
N ALA A 45 0.14 -6.33 0.60
CA ALA A 45 -0.53 -6.15 1.88
C ALA A 45 -1.29 -7.43 2.30
N TRP A 46 -2.02 -8.02 1.36
CA TRP A 46 -2.76 -9.27 1.59
C TRP A 46 -1.83 -10.43 1.98
N VAL A 47 -0.73 -10.65 1.25
CA VAL A 47 0.25 -11.70 1.56
C VAL A 47 0.83 -11.49 2.97
N PHE A 48 1.16 -10.25 3.33
CA PHE A 48 1.66 -9.95 4.67
C PHE A 48 0.62 -10.31 5.73
N VAL A 49 -0.62 -9.84 5.60
CA VAL A 49 -1.71 -10.14 6.54
C VAL A 49 -1.98 -11.65 6.64
N ALA A 50 -2.00 -12.36 5.51
CA ALA A 50 -2.16 -13.81 5.45
C ALA A 50 -1.02 -14.55 6.17
N SER A 51 0.22 -14.11 6.00
CA SER A 51 1.37 -14.71 6.69
C SER A 51 1.26 -14.58 8.22
N ILE A 52 0.81 -13.43 8.72
CA ILE A 52 0.57 -13.23 10.15
C ILE A 52 -0.59 -14.08 10.65
N PHE A 53 -1.67 -14.20 9.86
CA PHE A 53 -2.80 -15.06 10.20
C PHE A 53 -2.39 -16.54 10.31
N VAL A 54 -1.61 -17.05 9.35
CA VAL A 54 -1.06 -18.41 9.39
C VAL A 54 -0.12 -18.59 10.58
N GLY A 55 0.74 -17.60 10.86
CA GLY A 55 1.62 -17.62 12.03
C GLY A 55 0.85 -17.69 13.35
N LEU A 56 -0.27 -16.95 13.47
CA LEU A 56 -1.15 -17.04 14.65
C LEU A 56 -1.85 -18.39 14.76
N LEU A 57 -2.29 -18.98 13.64
CA LEU A 57 -2.84 -20.34 13.64
C LEU A 57 -1.80 -21.35 14.12
N TYR A 58 -0.56 -21.24 13.63
CA TYR A 58 0.54 -22.11 14.05
C TYR A 58 0.78 -22.00 15.56
N VAL A 59 0.96 -20.78 16.09
CA VAL A 59 1.18 -20.54 17.53
C VAL A 59 -0.01 -21.04 18.38
N SER A 60 -1.24 -20.83 17.92
CA SER A 60 -2.43 -21.26 18.67
C SER A 60 -2.61 -22.78 18.68
N ILE A 61 -2.31 -23.48 17.59
CA ILE A 61 -2.54 -24.93 17.46
C ILE A 61 -1.34 -25.72 17.98
N VAL A 62 -0.12 -25.33 17.60
CA VAL A 62 1.10 -26.08 17.88
C VAL A 62 1.66 -25.73 19.25
N GLU A 63 1.81 -24.44 19.56
CA GLU A 63 2.35 -23.99 20.85
C GLU A 63 1.27 -23.89 21.95
N LYS A 64 -0.01 -24.07 21.58
CA LYS A 64 -1.18 -24.00 22.47
C LYS A 64 -1.25 -22.69 23.27
N ALA A 65 -0.70 -21.61 22.70
CA ALA A 65 -0.77 -20.30 23.33
C ALA A 65 -2.20 -19.76 23.30
N ASP A 66 -2.62 -19.09 24.37
CA ASP A 66 -3.93 -18.45 24.45
C ASP A 66 -3.96 -17.18 23.60
N VAL A 67 -4.41 -17.32 22.36
CA VAL A 67 -4.61 -16.23 21.41
C VAL A 67 -6.06 -15.77 21.47
N GLN A 68 -6.27 -14.46 21.62
CA GLN A 68 -7.61 -13.89 21.64
C GLN A 68 -8.38 -14.24 20.35
N LYS A 69 -9.55 -14.88 20.49
CA LYS A 69 -10.41 -15.25 19.35
C LYS A 69 -10.76 -14.07 18.43
N ARG A 70 -10.80 -12.85 18.98
CA ARG A 70 -11.03 -11.61 18.22
C ARG A 70 -9.95 -11.37 17.17
N SER A 71 -8.70 -11.73 17.44
CA SER A 71 -7.58 -11.55 16.50
C SER A 71 -7.78 -12.35 15.22
N PHE A 72 -8.30 -13.58 15.34
CA PHE A 72 -8.61 -14.43 14.19
C PHE A 72 -9.72 -13.83 13.34
N VAL A 73 -10.80 -13.34 13.95
CA VAL A 73 -11.91 -12.73 13.21
C VAL A 73 -11.45 -11.49 12.46
N ILE A 74 -10.69 -10.61 13.11
CA ILE A 74 -10.20 -9.36 12.50
C ILE A 74 -9.27 -9.64 11.32
N LEU A 75 -8.39 -10.64 11.41
CA LEU A 75 -7.47 -11.00 10.33
C LEU A 75 -8.11 -11.90 9.26
N ALA A 76 -9.13 -12.69 9.60
CA ALA A 76 -9.83 -13.51 8.61
C ALA A 76 -10.54 -12.64 7.57
N VAL A 77 -11.09 -11.49 7.96
CA VAL A 77 -11.77 -10.56 7.05
C VAL A 77 -10.89 -10.14 5.85
N PRO A 78 -9.71 -9.51 6.05
CA PRO A 78 -8.82 -9.14 4.96
C PRO A 78 -8.22 -10.36 4.23
N VAL A 79 -8.05 -11.51 4.90
CA VAL A 79 -7.54 -12.73 4.23
C VAL A 79 -8.58 -13.33 3.27
N LEU A 80 -9.86 -13.33 3.67
CA LEU A 80 -10.96 -13.85 2.86
C LEU A 80 -11.48 -12.85 1.83
N TRP A 81 -11.07 -11.58 1.90
CA TRP A 81 -11.49 -10.53 0.97
C TRP A 81 -11.38 -10.91 -0.52
N PRO A 82 -10.27 -11.49 -1.04
CA PRO A 82 -10.19 -11.86 -2.46
C PRO A 82 -11.22 -12.92 -2.86
N LEU A 83 -11.66 -13.76 -1.92
CA LEU A 83 -12.71 -14.74 -2.17
C LEU A 83 -14.06 -14.03 -2.29
N ILE A 84 -14.31 -13.01 -1.49
CA ILE A 84 -15.51 -12.17 -1.56
C ILE A 84 -15.55 -11.45 -2.92
N ASP A 85 -14.45 -10.82 -3.32
CA ASP A 85 -14.31 -10.12 -4.60
C ASP A 85 -14.52 -11.07 -5.81
N TYR A 86 -13.96 -12.28 -5.74
CA TYR A 86 -14.20 -13.32 -6.75
C TYR A 86 -15.68 -13.65 -6.91
N PHE A 87 -16.42 -13.77 -5.81
CA PHE A 87 -17.86 -14.03 -5.88
C PHE A 87 -18.65 -12.81 -6.33
N ASP A 88 -18.31 -11.60 -5.89
CA ASP A 88 -19.04 -10.37 -6.27
C ASP A 88 -18.95 -10.09 -7.79
N SER A 89 -17.77 -10.26 -8.39
CA SER A 89 -17.59 -10.08 -9.85
C SER A 89 -18.51 -10.96 -10.71
N ARG A 90 -19.01 -12.08 -10.17
CA ARG A 90 -19.97 -12.97 -10.85
C ARG A 90 -21.40 -12.46 -10.79
N PHE A 91 -21.75 -11.68 -9.78
CA PHE A 91 -23.08 -11.13 -9.57
C PHE A 91 -23.05 -9.63 -9.93
N HIS A 92 -23.11 -9.32 -11.23
CA HIS A 92 -23.10 -7.94 -11.77
C HIS A 92 -24.02 -7.00 -10.96
N ASN A 93 -23.46 -6.26 -10.00
CA ASN A 93 -24.17 -5.33 -9.14
C ASN A 93 -23.76 -3.90 -9.47
N GLU A 94 -24.73 -2.99 -9.55
CA GLU A 94 -24.53 -1.56 -9.88
C GLU A 94 -23.85 -0.75 -8.74
N TYR A 95 -23.42 -1.38 -7.65
CA TYR A 95 -22.90 -0.73 -6.43
C TYR A 95 -21.35 -0.65 -6.34
N ILE A 96 -20.65 -0.84 -7.45
CA ILE A 96 -19.18 -0.98 -7.53
C ILE A 96 -18.41 0.13 -6.80
N HIS A 97 -18.90 1.37 -6.81
CA HIS A 97 -18.19 2.51 -6.21
C HIS A 97 -18.07 2.46 -4.67
N TYR A 98 -19.07 1.91 -3.96
CA TYR A 98 -18.98 1.79 -2.49
C TYR A 98 -18.04 0.66 -2.08
N PHE A 99 -17.88 -0.34 -2.94
CA PHE A 99 -17.04 -1.51 -2.68
C PHE A 99 -15.56 -1.13 -2.63
N VAL A 100 -15.09 -0.28 -3.54
CA VAL A 100 -13.67 0.14 -3.59
C VAL A 100 -13.21 0.84 -2.31
N LEU A 101 -14.02 1.75 -1.76
CA LEU A 101 -13.65 2.44 -0.53
C LEU A 101 -13.67 1.49 0.67
N PHE A 102 -14.65 0.59 0.72
CA PHE A 102 -14.78 -0.42 1.76
C PHE A 102 -13.60 -1.40 1.75
N ASP A 103 -13.19 -1.86 0.57
CA ASP A 103 -12.03 -2.73 0.36
C ASP A 103 -10.74 -2.08 0.84
N TYR A 104 -10.56 -0.80 0.51
CA TYR A 104 -9.43 -0.02 1.00
C TYR A 104 -9.39 0.01 2.54
N PHE A 105 -10.53 0.25 3.20
CA PHE A 105 -10.61 0.25 4.65
C PHE A 105 -10.32 -1.12 5.25
N ILE A 106 -10.80 -2.20 4.65
CA ILE A 106 -10.52 -3.58 5.10
C ILE A 106 -9.02 -3.86 5.03
N VAL A 107 -8.40 -3.59 3.89
CA VAL A 107 -6.97 -3.86 3.69
C VAL A 107 -6.13 -3.00 4.64
N LEU A 108 -6.45 -1.71 4.77
CA LEU A 108 -5.73 -0.80 5.65
C LEU A 108 -5.83 -1.22 7.13
N LEU A 109 -7.05 -1.50 7.62
CA LEU A 109 -7.25 -1.93 9.01
C LEU A 109 -6.60 -3.28 9.28
N GLY A 110 -6.75 -4.22 8.34
CA GLY A 110 -6.11 -5.53 8.39
C GLY A 110 -4.59 -5.43 8.47
N LEU A 111 -4.00 -4.56 7.64
CA LEU A 111 -2.56 -4.34 7.59
C LEU A 111 -2.03 -3.68 8.87
N MET A 112 -2.72 -2.66 9.39
CA MET A 112 -2.35 -2.04 10.67
C MET A 112 -2.41 -3.04 11.82
N TYR A 113 -3.44 -3.89 11.84
CA TYR A 113 -3.60 -4.91 12.87
C TYR A 113 -2.59 -6.06 12.74
N ALA A 114 -2.31 -6.52 11.52
CA ALA A 114 -1.27 -7.51 11.25
C ALA A 114 0.11 -7.00 11.65
N LEU A 115 0.43 -5.74 11.36
CA LEU A 115 1.68 -5.11 11.78
C LEU A 115 1.78 -5.02 13.31
N TYR A 116 0.69 -4.68 14.00
CA TYR A 116 0.63 -4.70 15.46
C TYR A 116 0.94 -6.10 16.03
N ILE A 117 0.34 -7.16 15.47
CA ILE A 117 0.61 -8.54 15.90
C ILE A 117 2.05 -8.95 15.58
N PHE A 118 2.53 -8.66 14.37
CA PHE A 118 3.90 -8.95 13.95
C PHE A 118 4.93 -8.35 14.91
N LEU A 119 4.74 -7.09 15.29
CA LEU A 119 5.63 -6.42 16.23
C LEU A 119 5.54 -7.03 17.63
N LYS A 120 4.34 -7.43 18.07
CA LYS A 120 4.14 -8.17 19.33
C LYS A 120 4.85 -9.53 19.32
N LEU A 121 4.88 -10.22 18.17
CA LEU A 121 5.56 -11.51 18.01
C LEU A 121 7.09 -11.37 18.03
N ILE A 122 7.66 -10.37 17.34
CA ILE A 122 9.12 -10.19 17.26
C ILE A 122 9.71 -9.78 18.60
N LYS A 123 9.03 -8.91 19.34
CA LYS A 123 9.50 -8.45 20.65
C LYS A 123 8.33 -8.39 21.64
N ALA A 124 8.07 -9.52 22.30
CA ALA A 124 7.09 -9.61 23.39
C ALA A 124 7.36 -8.56 24.49
N ASP A 125 8.63 -8.29 24.82
CA ASP A 125 9.05 -7.32 25.84
C ASP A 125 8.93 -5.84 25.40
N LEU A 126 8.73 -5.57 24.10
CA LEU A 126 8.53 -4.20 23.61
C LEU A 126 7.10 -3.70 23.83
N PHE A 127 6.16 -4.60 24.06
CA PHE A 127 4.75 -4.28 24.26
C PHE A 127 4.34 -4.51 25.72
N GLU A 128 5.07 -3.90 26.65
CA GLU A 128 4.40 -3.36 27.84
C GLU A 128 3.20 -2.53 27.36
N PRO A 129 2.05 -2.53 28.08
CA PRO A 129 0.81 -2.00 27.55
C PRO A 129 1.01 -0.55 27.07
N LEU A 130 1.12 -0.36 25.74
CA LEU A 130 1.16 0.97 25.16
C LEU A 130 -0.07 1.71 25.67
N THR A 131 0.16 2.85 26.29
CA THR A 131 -0.91 3.71 26.77
C THR A 131 -1.86 4.02 25.62
N PHE A 132 -3.14 4.20 25.94
CA PHE A 132 -4.14 4.57 24.94
C PHE A 132 -3.69 5.76 24.07
N GLY A 133 -3.02 6.75 24.69
CA GLY A 133 -2.42 7.89 24.01
C GLY A 133 -1.40 7.52 22.93
N ASN A 134 -0.51 6.56 23.18
CA ASN A 134 0.47 6.15 22.16
C ASN A 134 -0.20 5.42 20.98
N ARG A 135 -1.23 4.62 21.26
CA ARG A 135 -2.01 3.93 20.21
C ARG A 135 -2.75 4.95 19.34
N ALA A 136 -3.43 5.91 19.99
CA ALA A 136 -4.12 7.00 19.31
C ALA A 136 -3.13 7.84 18.48
N PHE A 137 -1.93 8.09 19.00
CA PHE A 137 -0.89 8.81 18.27
C PHE A 137 -0.43 8.07 17.00
N ILE A 138 -0.20 6.75 17.07
CA ILE A 138 0.17 5.96 15.89
C ILE A 138 -0.93 6.01 14.84
N VAL A 139 -2.20 5.85 15.25
CA VAL A 139 -3.35 5.92 14.33
C VAL A 139 -3.47 7.32 13.71
N LEU A 140 -3.31 8.37 14.52
CA LEU A 140 -3.32 9.75 14.03
C LEU A 140 -2.23 9.98 12.99
N ILE A 141 -1.00 9.53 13.26
CA ILE A 141 0.12 9.64 12.33
C ILE A 141 -0.15 8.86 11.04
N ALA A 142 -0.70 7.65 11.14
CA ALA A 142 -1.10 6.84 9.99
C ALA A 142 -2.08 7.62 9.09
N ILE A 143 -3.13 8.22 9.68
CA ILE A 143 -4.12 9.04 8.97
C ILE A 143 -3.45 10.24 8.31
N VAL A 144 -2.62 10.98 9.05
CA VAL A 144 -1.92 12.17 8.54
C VAL A 144 -1.04 11.80 7.34
N PHE A 145 -0.23 10.76 7.45
CA PHE A 145 0.67 10.35 6.35
C PHE A 145 -0.08 9.80 5.14
N SER A 146 -1.20 9.11 5.36
CA SER A 146 -2.08 8.72 4.25
C SER A 146 -2.69 9.92 3.54
N LEU A 147 -3.11 10.96 4.28
CA LEU A 147 -3.62 12.20 3.68
C LEU A 147 -2.53 12.95 2.92
N VAL A 148 -1.34 13.09 3.50
CA VAL A 148 -0.21 13.74 2.82
C VAL A 148 0.17 12.97 1.56
N GLY A 149 0.28 11.64 1.64
CA GLY A 149 0.49 10.77 0.49
C GLY A 149 -0.57 10.99 -0.57
N PHE A 150 -1.85 11.01 -0.19
CA PHE A 150 -2.97 11.26 -1.11
C PHE A 150 -2.87 12.61 -1.82
N PHE A 151 -2.58 13.69 -1.10
CA PHE A 151 -2.40 15.00 -1.72
C PHE A 151 -1.16 15.03 -2.61
N ALA A 152 -0.08 14.37 -2.22
CA ALA A 152 1.11 14.22 -3.06
C ALA A 152 0.78 13.46 -4.35
N GLY A 153 0.09 12.33 -4.27
CA GLY A 153 -0.36 11.54 -5.42
C GLY A 153 -1.28 12.33 -6.35
N ARG A 154 -2.26 13.06 -5.80
CA ARG A 154 -3.17 13.89 -6.59
C ARG A 154 -2.48 15.03 -7.32
N ASN A 155 -1.39 15.54 -6.74
CA ASN A 155 -0.58 16.62 -7.30
C ASN A 155 0.76 16.12 -7.84
N ASN A 156 0.84 14.85 -8.27
CA ASN A 156 2.11 14.25 -8.69
C ASN A 156 2.76 15.02 -9.86
N HIS A 157 1.99 15.61 -10.78
CA HIS A 157 2.50 16.49 -11.84
C HIS A 157 3.39 17.63 -11.33
N LEU A 158 3.29 18.07 -10.07
CA LEU A 158 4.12 19.14 -9.54
C LEU A 158 5.59 18.72 -9.37
N PHE A 159 5.87 17.43 -9.18
CA PHE A 159 7.20 16.92 -8.83
C PHE A 159 7.60 15.60 -9.51
N LEU A 160 6.70 14.93 -10.24
CA LEU A 160 6.98 13.70 -11.00
C LEU A 160 6.58 13.85 -12.47
N GLU A 161 7.49 13.43 -13.34
CA GLU A 161 7.29 13.26 -14.78
C GLU A 161 6.79 11.86 -15.10
N CYS A 162 6.05 11.71 -16.20
CA CYS A 162 5.56 10.41 -16.64
C CYS A 162 6.70 9.40 -16.88
N ALA A 163 7.87 9.86 -17.33
CA ALA A 163 9.06 9.03 -17.53
C ALA A 163 9.55 8.33 -16.25
N HIS A 164 9.33 8.94 -15.07
CA HIS A 164 9.70 8.30 -13.81
C HIS A 164 8.84 7.06 -13.50
N PHE A 165 7.55 7.10 -13.83
CA PHE A 165 6.66 5.96 -13.68
C PHE A 165 6.96 4.86 -14.71
N GLU A 166 7.31 5.25 -15.94
CA GLU A 166 7.69 4.29 -16.98
C GLU A 166 8.99 3.55 -16.62
N LEU A 167 10.01 4.28 -16.14
CA LEU A 167 11.28 3.71 -15.69
C LEU A 167 11.14 2.78 -14.48
N SER A 168 10.21 3.06 -13.57
CA SER A 168 9.92 2.17 -12.44
C SER A 168 9.11 0.94 -12.84
N GLY A 169 8.58 0.90 -14.07
CA GLY A 169 7.66 -0.13 -14.53
C GLY A 169 6.28 -0.06 -13.88
N ASP A 170 5.91 1.12 -13.37
CA ASP A 170 4.59 1.38 -12.82
C ASP A 170 3.60 1.83 -13.89
N TYR A 171 2.31 1.80 -13.54
CA TYR A 171 1.28 2.38 -14.39
C TYR A 171 1.45 3.91 -14.44
N ILE A 172 1.29 4.51 -15.62
CA ILE A 172 1.43 5.95 -15.81
C ILE A 172 0.11 6.63 -15.42
N PRO A 173 0.08 7.48 -14.38
CA PRO A 173 -1.16 8.13 -13.97
C PRO A 173 -1.54 9.22 -14.97
N SER A 174 -2.85 9.44 -15.18
CA SER A 174 -3.35 10.41 -16.15
C SER A 174 -3.00 11.87 -15.82
N ASN A 175 -2.64 12.15 -14.57
CA ASN A 175 -2.26 13.45 -14.05
C ASN A 175 -0.74 13.61 -13.86
N CYS A 176 0.11 12.82 -14.53
CA CYS A 176 1.56 13.05 -14.55
C CYS A 176 1.93 14.21 -15.48
N ARG A 177 3.08 14.83 -15.21
CA ARG A 177 3.63 15.85 -16.11
C ARG A 177 4.21 15.14 -17.34
N ALA A 178 3.62 15.40 -18.49
CA ALA A 178 4.18 14.95 -19.77
C ALA A 178 5.61 15.51 -19.89
N GLU A 179 6.54 14.64 -20.26
CA GLU A 179 7.88 15.08 -20.61
C GLU A 179 7.73 16.10 -21.75
N MET A 180 8.31 17.30 -21.58
CA MET A 180 8.40 18.21 -22.70
C MET A 180 9.30 17.54 -23.71
N ALA A 181 8.71 16.91 -24.72
CA ALA A 181 9.44 16.38 -25.85
C ALA A 181 10.31 17.52 -26.38
N VAL A 182 11.62 17.43 -26.12
CA VAL A 182 12.59 18.11 -26.95
C VAL A 182 12.49 17.41 -28.31
N SER A 183 11.54 17.90 -29.10
CA SER A 183 11.37 17.63 -30.51
C SER A 183 12.59 18.20 -31.23
N ASN A 184 13.69 17.45 -31.18
CA ASN A 184 14.90 17.61 -31.95
C ASN A 184 15.63 16.27 -31.75
N THR A 185 15.39 15.21 -32.53
CA THR A 185 16.06 15.02 -33.83
C THR A 185 15.63 13.65 -34.38
N ASP A 186 14.39 13.47 -34.84
CA ASP A 186 14.03 12.24 -35.57
C ASP A 186 13.04 12.45 -36.73
N LYS A 187 13.11 13.64 -37.34
CA LYS A 187 12.49 13.95 -38.64
C LYS A 187 13.31 13.44 -39.84
N ARG A 188 14.21 12.47 -39.66
CA ARG A 188 15.15 11.99 -40.70
C ARG A 188 14.99 10.53 -41.11
N LEU A 189 13.81 9.93 -40.97
CA LEU A 189 13.53 8.66 -41.66
C LEU A 189 12.12 8.62 -42.29
N SER A 190 11.78 9.66 -43.05
CA SER A 190 10.66 9.64 -43.99
C SER A 190 11.08 10.24 -45.33
N THR A 191 12.09 9.64 -45.96
CA THR A 191 12.28 9.75 -47.41
C THR A 191 11.23 8.86 -48.09
N PRO A 192 10.34 9.41 -48.95
CA PRO A 192 9.42 8.58 -49.71
C PRO A 192 10.18 7.94 -50.87
N LEU A 193 10.17 6.60 -50.95
CA LEU A 193 10.55 5.91 -52.18
C LEU A 193 9.46 6.21 -53.23
N LYS A 194 9.74 7.21 -54.07
CA LYS A 194 9.05 7.46 -55.33
C LYS A 194 9.46 6.40 -56.35
N ASP A 195 8.42 5.86 -57.01
CA ASP A 195 8.39 5.47 -58.42
C ASP A 195 9.54 4.63 -58.98
N THR A 196 9.29 3.32 -59.10
CA THR A 196 9.83 2.57 -60.26
C THR A 196 8.73 1.70 -60.86
N LYS A 197 8.03 2.25 -61.86
CA LYS A 197 7.31 1.48 -62.89
C LYS A 197 8.33 0.58 -63.60
N ILE A 198 8.06 -0.72 -63.66
CA ILE A 198 8.62 -1.59 -64.71
C ILE A 198 7.49 -2.54 -65.17
N LEU A 199 6.86 -2.14 -66.29
CA LEU A 199 6.37 -3.02 -67.35
C LEU A 199 7.38 -2.84 -68.50
N PRO A 200 7.72 -3.88 -69.26
CA PRO A 200 6.77 -4.66 -70.06
C PRO A 200 6.72 -6.16 -69.76
#